data_AF-A0A5E4M003-F1
#
_entry.id   AF-A0A5E4M003-F1
#
_cell.length_a   1.000
_cell.length_b   1.000
_cell.length_c   1.000
_cell.angle_alpha   90.00
_cell.angle_beta   90.00
_cell.angle_gamma   90.00
#
_symmetry.space_group_name_H-M   'P 1'
#
loop_
_entity.id
_entity.type
_entity.pdbx_description
1 polymer ?
#
loop_
_entity_poly.entity_id
_entity_poly.type
_entity_poly.pdbx_seq_one_letter_code
_entity_poly.pdbx_strand_id
1 'polypeptide(L)'
;MIALKIITYVALSMMVTVVTVQVNSSPVNDDLQWIVAAQNSIKNSLSEVESYGVDNAYIKIIANAQFDIFTKLAENGLAKLINQTKMTNSEEVTTLKTQFMKWSEGLEKLNNQSDINDERPTKALAKFLITIDFVSNEVVGFDKYNNFESPEAKQIVKELRLLLRKSVDVLVENTESMKIQISGLSKIH
;
A
#
# COMPACT_ATOMS: atom_id res chain seq x y z
N MET A 1 40.83 10.86 8.43
CA MET A 1 39.98 11.07 7.22
C MET A 1 38.85 10.04 7.21
N ILE A 2 37.96 10.09 8.20
CA ILE A 2 36.82 9.15 8.37
C ILE A 2 35.48 9.91 8.50
N ALA A 3 35.52 11.23 8.72
CA ALA A 3 34.33 12.08 8.87
C ALA A 3 33.54 12.33 7.56
N LEU A 4 34.06 11.94 6.38
CA LEU A 4 33.43 12.27 5.10
C LEU A 4 32.59 11.14 4.47
N LYS A 5 32.53 9.95 5.09
CA LYS A 5 31.73 8.82 4.58
C LYS A 5 30.43 8.56 5.33
N ILE A 6 30.23 9.16 6.50
CA ILE A 6 28.99 9.00 7.28
C ILE A 6 27.91 10.01 6.84
N ILE A 7 28.30 11.17 6.32
CA ILE A 7 27.35 12.21 5.88
C ILE A 7 26.64 11.81 4.57
N THR A 8 27.23 10.95 3.74
CA THR A 8 26.64 10.55 2.45
C THR A 8 25.56 9.48 2.58
N TYR A 9 25.51 8.71 3.66
CA TYR A 9 24.46 7.69 3.85
C TYR A 9 23.19 8.24 4.49
N VAL A 10 23.27 9.34 5.23
CA VAL A 10 22.08 10.04 5.77
C VAL A 10 21.41 10.90 4.69
N ALA A 11 22.16 11.31 3.65
CA ALA A 11 21.59 12.04 2.51
C ALA A 11 20.74 11.16 1.58
N LEU A 12 21.01 9.85 1.50
CA LEU A 12 20.22 8.94 0.64
C LEU A 12 18.86 8.59 1.23
N SER A 13 18.65 8.77 2.55
CA SER A 13 17.36 8.61 3.21
C SER A 13 16.46 9.86 3.16
N MET A 14 16.90 10.96 2.51
CA MET A 14 16.14 12.22 2.41
C MET A 14 15.56 12.50 1.00
N MET A 15 15.64 11.55 0.06
CA MET A 15 14.94 11.65 -1.23
C MET A 15 13.91 10.54 -1.45
N VAL A 16 13.24 10.09 -0.39
CA VAL A 16 11.78 9.98 -0.56
C VAL A 16 11.35 11.43 -0.59
N THR A 17 11.29 12.02 -1.79
CA THR A 17 10.33 13.08 -2.02
C THR A 17 9.02 12.50 -1.52
N VAL A 18 8.69 12.83 -0.26
CA VAL A 18 7.36 13.28 0.06
C VAL A 18 7.11 14.26 -1.06
N VAL A 19 6.42 13.78 -2.09
CA VAL A 19 5.53 14.66 -2.82
C VAL A 19 4.60 15.07 -1.70
N THR A 20 5.04 16.09 -0.97
CA THR A 20 4.15 17.08 -0.43
C THR A 20 3.47 17.47 -1.72
N VAL A 21 2.32 16.86 -1.95
CA VAL A 21 1.24 17.58 -2.55
C VAL A 21 1.15 18.77 -1.62
N GLN A 22 1.94 19.81 -1.93
CA GLN A 22 1.59 21.15 -1.58
C GLN A 22 0.13 21.16 -1.94
N VAL A 23 -0.67 21.36 -0.91
CA VAL A 23 -2.08 21.69 -1.02
C VAL A 23 -2.12 23.01 -1.78
N ASN A 24 -1.71 22.98 -3.04
CA ASN A 24 -2.27 23.79 -4.08
C ASN A 24 -3.71 23.33 -4.05
N SER A 25 -4.54 24.21 -3.54
CA SER A 25 -5.97 24.15 -3.37
C SER A 25 -6.70 23.95 -4.69
N SER A 26 -6.33 22.93 -5.44
CA SER A 26 -7.20 22.27 -6.39
C SER A 26 -8.13 21.41 -5.55
N PRO A 27 -9.46 21.45 -5.78
CA PRO A 27 -10.38 20.62 -5.03
C PRO A 27 -9.92 19.18 -5.19
N VAL A 28 -9.58 18.50 -4.10
CA VAL A 28 -9.45 17.05 -4.11
C VAL A 28 -10.81 16.57 -4.58
N ASN A 29 -10.86 15.95 -5.77
CA ASN A 29 -12.08 15.35 -6.28
C ASN A 29 -12.69 14.51 -5.15
N ASP A 30 -13.99 14.69 -4.86
CA ASP A 30 -14.67 13.97 -3.78
C ASP A 30 -14.46 12.44 -3.86
N ASP A 31 -14.23 11.94 -5.09
CA ASP A 31 -13.89 10.55 -5.39
C ASP A 31 -12.55 10.05 -4.80
N LEU A 32 -11.67 10.93 -4.31
CA LEU A 32 -10.35 10.58 -3.76
C LEU A 32 -10.19 10.86 -2.26
N GLN A 33 -11.19 11.49 -1.61
CA GLN A 33 -11.10 11.81 -0.18
C GLN A 33 -10.91 10.57 0.70
N TRP A 34 -11.46 9.43 0.29
CA TRP A 34 -11.32 8.17 1.02
C TRP A 34 -9.86 7.68 1.08
N ILE A 35 -9.04 7.95 0.06
CA ILE A 35 -7.61 7.59 0.06
C ILE A 35 -6.84 8.46 1.04
N VAL A 36 -7.10 9.76 1.04
CA VAL A 36 -6.46 10.70 1.97
C VAL A 36 -6.82 10.35 3.41
N ALA A 37 -8.09 10.02 3.67
CA ALA A 37 -8.54 9.54 4.98
C ALA A 37 -7.81 8.25 5.39
N ALA A 38 -7.68 7.29 4.48
CA ALA A 38 -6.95 6.05 4.74
C ALA A 38 -5.45 6.28 5.00
N GLN A 39 -4.78 7.12 4.22
CA GLN A 39 -3.38 7.49 4.42
C GLN A 39 -3.16 8.09 5.82
N ASN A 40 -4.02 9.01 6.23
CA ASN A 40 -3.95 9.63 7.56
C ASN A 40 -4.21 8.61 8.67
N SER A 41 -5.19 7.73 8.50
CA SER A 41 -5.50 6.67 9.47
C SER A 41 -4.30 5.73 9.64
N ILE A 42 -3.74 5.21 8.55
CA ILE A 42 -2.56 4.34 8.56
C ILE A 42 -1.40 5.05 9.26
N LYS A 43 -1.10 6.29 8.85
CA LYS A 43 0.00 7.07 9.44
C LYS A 43 -0.15 7.24 10.95
N ASN A 44 -1.37 7.54 11.42
CA ASN A 44 -1.66 7.68 12.84
C ASN A 44 -1.44 6.37 13.58
N SER A 45 -2.01 5.26 13.09
CA SER A 45 -1.86 3.94 13.73
C SER A 45 -0.38 3.50 13.78
N LEU A 46 0.40 3.76 12.73
CA LEU A 46 1.83 3.45 12.71
C LEU A 46 2.63 4.31 13.70
N SER A 47 2.36 5.61 13.76
CA SER A 47 3.03 6.51 14.71
C SER A 47 2.75 6.13 16.17
N GLU A 48 1.53 5.66 16.47
CA GLU A 48 1.19 5.17 17.80
C GLU A 48 1.94 3.86 18.12
N VAL A 49 2.01 2.92 17.17
CA VAL A 49 2.76 1.67 17.33
C VAL A 49 4.23 1.93 17.69
N GLU A 50 4.88 2.88 17.02
CA GLU A 50 6.27 3.25 17.30
C GLU A 50 6.44 3.87 18.70
N SER A 51 5.38 4.42 19.29
CA SER A 51 5.42 5.08 20.61
C SER A 51 5.28 4.13 21.80
N TYR A 52 4.78 2.91 21.59
CA TYR A 52 4.42 2.00 22.69
C TYR A 52 5.60 1.30 23.38
N GLY A 53 6.84 1.54 22.93
CA GLY A 53 8.05 1.00 23.57
C GLY A 53 8.14 -0.53 23.61
N VAL A 54 7.35 -1.22 22.78
CA VAL A 54 7.35 -2.68 22.65
C VAL A 54 8.61 -3.14 21.91
N ASP A 55 9.12 -4.32 22.25
CA ASP A 55 10.25 -4.93 21.55
C ASP A 55 9.99 -4.98 20.03
N ASN A 56 10.96 -4.46 19.28
CA ASN A 56 10.96 -4.40 17.83
C ASN A 56 10.67 -5.74 17.15
N ALA A 57 11.10 -6.86 17.75
CA ALA A 57 10.83 -8.20 17.23
C ALA A 57 9.33 -8.54 17.23
N TYR A 58 8.61 -8.18 18.30
CA TYR A 58 7.17 -8.40 18.39
C TYR A 58 6.41 -7.50 17.42
N ILE A 59 6.80 -6.22 17.32
CA ILE A 59 6.23 -5.28 16.35
C ILE A 59 6.38 -5.84 14.93
N LYS A 60 7.57 -6.33 14.57
CA LYS A 60 7.85 -6.91 13.25
C LYS A 60 6.99 -8.15 12.95
N ILE A 61 6.82 -9.05 13.92
CA ILE A 61 5.99 -10.26 13.75
C ILE A 61 4.54 -9.85 13.49
N ILE A 62 3.97 -8.98 14.32
CA ILE A 62 2.57 -8.55 14.20
C ILE A 62 2.37 -7.80 12.89
N ALA A 63 3.25 -6.85 12.56
CA ALA A 63 3.17 -6.07 11.33
C ALA A 63 3.17 -6.96 10.08
N ASN A 64 4.08 -7.93 9.98
CA ASN A 64 4.11 -8.84 8.84
C ASN A 64 2.88 -9.74 8.79
N ALA A 65 2.40 -10.25 9.93
CA ALA A 65 1.18 -11.06 9.96
C ALA A 65 -0.06 -10.28 9.48
N GLN A 66 -0.20 -9.02 9.89
CA GLN A 66 -1.29 -8.15 9.45
C GLN A 66 -1.16 -7.77 7.97
N PHE A 67 0.08 -7.56 7.49
CA PHE A 67 0.32 -7.29 6.07
C PHE A 67 0.03 -8.53 5.20
N ASP A 68 0.39 -9.73 5.65
CA ASP A 68 0.10 -11.00 4.98
C ASP A 68 -1.40 -11.26 4.78
N ILE A 69 -2.23 -10.85 5.76
CA ILE A 69 -3.69 -10.95 5.64
C ILE A 69 -4.19 -10.05 4.50
N PHE A 70 -3.66 -8.82 4.43
CA PHE A 70 -4.00 -7.87 3.38
C PHE A 70 -3.56 -8.37 2.00
N THR A 71 -2.30 -8.82 1.85
CA THR A 71 -1.75 -9.23 0.56
C THR A 71 -2.51 -10.43 -0.01
N LYS A 72 -2.85 -11.43 0.81
CA LYS A 72 -3.70 -12.55 0.39
C LYS A 72 -5.05 -12.12 -0.17
N LEU A 73 -5.70 -11.12 0.43
CA LEU A 73 -6.98 -10.62 -0.08
C LEU A 73 -6.81 -9.91 -1.42
N ALA A 74 -5.80 -9.03 -1.53
CA ALA A 74 -5.53 -8.27 -2.74
C ALA A 74 -5.11 -9.17 -3.92
N GLU A 75 -4.22 -10.13 -3.68
CA GLU A 75 -3.75 -11.11 -4.67
C GLU A 75 -4.89 -11.99 -5.19
N ASN A 76 -5.77 -12.48 -4.30
CA ASN A 76 -6.94 -13.26 -4.69
C ASN A 76 -7.91 -12.44 -5.58
N GLY A 77 -8.14 -11.18 -5.24
CA GLY A 77 -8.94 -10.27 -6.04
C GLY A 77 -8.33 -10.02 -7.42
N LEU A 78 -7.02 -9.76 -7.47
CA LEU A 78 -6.27 -9.55 -8.70
C LEU A 78 -6.28 -10.79 -9.61
N ALA A 79 -6.06 -11.98 -9.05
CA ALA A 79 -6.10 -13.23 -9.79
C ALA A 79 -7.47 -13.45 -10.47
N LYS A 80 -8.56 -13.09 -9.79
CA LYS A 80 -9.91 -13.13 -10.36
C LYS A 80 -10.05 -12.18 -11.57
N LEU A 81 -9.58 -10.94 -11.45
CA LEU A 81 -9.60 -9.96 -12.55
C LEU A 81 -8.73 -10.41 -13.73
N ILE A 82 -7.51 -10.89 -13.46
CA ILE A 82 -6.60 -11.42 -14.49
C ILE A 82 -7.26 -12.59 -15.24
N ASN A 83 -7.95 -13.48 -14.55
CA ASN A 83 -8.65 -14.59 -15.20
C ASN A 83 -9.79 -14.12 -16.10
N GLN A 84 -10.54 -13.07 -15.73
CA GLN A 84 -11.56 -12.48 -16.60
C GLN A 84 -10.95 -11.92 -17.90
N THR A 85 -9.73 -11.36 -17.85
CA THR A 85 -9.05 -10.84 -19.05
C THR A 85 -8.61 -11.92 -20.04
N LYS A 86 -8.57 -13.21 -19.67
CA LYS A 86 -8.10 -14.29 -20.56
C LYS A 86 -9.07 -14.60 -21.71
N MET A 87 -10.33 -14.18 -21.60
CA MET A 87 -11.38 -14.50 -22.58
C MET A 87 -11.54 -13.42 -23.66
N THR A 88 -10.72 -12.35 -23.64
CA THR A 88 -10.92 -11.18 -24.51
C THR A 88 -9.59 -10.67 -25.04
N ASN A 89 -9.52 -10.43 -26.36
CA ASN A 89 -8.32 -9.98 -27.06
C ASN A 89 -8.36 -8.49 -27.44
N SER A 90 -9.16 -7.66 -26.75
CA SER A 90 -9.12 -6.21 -27.00
C SER A 90 -7.83 -5.61 -26.44
N GLU A 91 -7.34 -4.57 -27.12
CA GLU A 91 -6.12 -3.85 -26.72
C GLU A 91 -6.28 -3.22 -25.32
N GLU A 92 -7.47 -2.71 -25.02
CA GLU A 92 -7.84 -2.12 -23.73
C GLU A 92 -7.79 -3.18 -22.61
N VAL A 93 -8.33 -4.38 -22.85
CA VAL A 93 -8.27 -5.49 -21.88
C VAL A 93 -6.84 -6.01 -21.70
N THR A 94 -6.05 -6.05 -22.78
CA THR A 94 -4.62 -6.42 -22.71
C THR A 94 -3.82 -5.42 -21.88
N THR A 95 -4.12 -4.13 -22.02
CA THR A 95 -3.53 -3.06 -21.21
C THR A 95 -3.87 -3.26 -19.74
N LEU A 96 -5.15 -3.51 -19.40
CA LEU A 96 -5.59 -3.76 -18.03
C LEU A 96 -4.90 -5.00 -17.43
N LYS A 97 -4.83 -6.10 -18.17
CA LYS A 97 -4.14 -7.32 -17.76
C LYS A 97 -2.69 -7.05 -17.38
N THR A 98 -1.98 -6.28 -18.21
CA THR A 98 -0.57 -5.93 -17.95
C THR A 98 -0.42 -5.14 -16.65
N GLN A 99 -1.35 -4.24 -16.36
CA GLN A 99 -1.33 -3.45 -15.12
C GLN A 99 -1.66 -4.31 -13.90
N PHE A 100 -2.63 -5.22 -13.99
CA PHE A 100 -2.94 -6.15 -12.90
C PHE A 100 -1.75 -7.05 -12.55
N MET A 101 -1.02 -7.54 -13.56
CA MET A 101 0.17 -8.36 -13.34
C MET A 101 1.27 -7.56 -12.63
N LYS A 102 1.53 -6.31 -13.07
CA LYS A 102 2.48 -5.42 -12.39
C LYS A 102 2.11 -5.14 -10.94
N TRP A 103 0.82 -4.93 -10.66
CA TRP A 103 0.36 -4.74 -9.28
C TRP A 103 0.57 -6.01 -8.44
N SER A 104 0.21 -7.18 -8.99
CA SER A 104 0.43 -8.46 -8.32
C SER A 104 1.91 -8.67 -7.99
N GLU A 105 2.82 -8.44 -8.95
CA GLU A 105 4.26 -8.53 -8.74
C GLU A 105 4.78 -7.51 -7.71
N GLY A 106 4.21 -6.30 -7.70
CA GLY A 106 4.54 -5.26 -6.73
C GLY A 106 4.15 -5.66 -5.30
N LEU A 107 2.95 -6.22 -5.12
CA LEU A 107 2.47 -6.73 -3.84
C LEU A 107 3.32 -7.90 -3.35
N GLU A 108 3.64 -8.85 -4.22
CA GLU A 108 4.52 -9.98 -3.88
C GLU A 108 5.89 -9.48 -3.41
N LYS A 109 6.49 -8.52 -4.12
CA LYS A 109 7.77 -7.91 -3.71
C LYS A 109 7.68 -7.24 -2.35
N LEU A 110 6.62 -6.47 -2.08
CA LEU A 110 6.41 -5.83 -0.78
C LEU A 110 6.20 -6.87 0.33
N ASN A 111 5.47 -7.95 0.05
CA ASN A 111 5.25 -9.02 1.02
C ASN A 111 6.58 -9.69 1.38
N ASN A 112 7.37 -10.01 0.35
CA ASN A 112 8.68 -10.66 0.46
C ASN A 112 9.80 -9.75 0.99
N GLN A 113 9.59 -8.43 1.05
CA GLN A 113 10.46 -7.49 1.78
C GLN A 113 10.32 -7.68 3.30
N SER A 114 10.48 -8.91 3.80
CA SER A 114 10.75 -9.16 5.21
C SER A 114 12.27 -9.21 5.36
N ASP A 115 12.83 -8.16 5.94
CA ASP A 115 14.28 -8.12 6.08
C ASP A 115 14.67 -9.04 7.23
N ILE A 116 15.04 -10.29 6.92
CA ILE A 116 15.41 -11.32 7.91
C ILE A 116 16.54 -10.80 8.83
N ASN A 117 17.37 -9.89 8.33
CA ASN A 117 18.57 -9.38 9.01
C ASN A 117 18.41 -7.98 9.64
N ASP A 118 17.27 -7.29 9.46
CA ASP A 118 17.02 -6.00 10.12
C ASP A 118 16.17 -6.21 11.37
N GLU A 119 16.72 -5.85 12.53
CA GLU A 119 16.02 -5.93 13.82
C GLU A 119 14.98 -4.81 13.99
N ARG A 120 15.01 -3.75 13.17
CA ARG A 120 14.06 -2.64 13.29
C ARG A 120 12.74 -2.96 12.59
N PRO A 121 11.59 -2.56 13.17
CA PRO A 121 10.30 -2.79 12.54
C PRO A 121 10.04 -1.83 11.38
N THR A 122 10.89 -0.82 11.17
CA THR A 122 10.72 0.26 10.20
C THR A 122 10.36 -0.26 8.80
N LYS A 123 11.02 -1.32 8.32
CA LYS A 123 10.70 -1.89 7.01
C LYS A 123 9.34 -2.61 6.99
N ALA A 124 8.99 -3.31 8.06
CA ALA A 124 7.68 -3.98 8.16
C ALA A 124 6.53 -2.98 8.25
N LEU A 125 6.72 -1.88 8.99
CA LEU A 125 5.74 -0.79 9.11
C LEU A 125 5.64 0.05 7.82
N ALA A 126 6.77 0.29 7.14
CA ALA A 126 6.80 1.07 5.90
C ALA A 126 5.98 0.45 4.77
N LYS A 127 5.80 -0.89 4.75
CA LYS A 127 4.99 -1.59 3.75
C LYS A 127 3.59 -0.99 3.63
N PHE A 128 2.94 -0.70 4.75
CA PHE A 128 1.58 -0.15 4.77
C PHE A 128 1.51 1.22 4.07
N LEU A 129 2.47 2.11 4.35
CA LEU A 129 2.54 3.44 3.71
C LEU A 129 2.87 3.33 2.22
N ILE A 130 3.85 2.50 1.85
CA ILE A 130 4.22 2.28 0.45
C ILE A 130 3.03 1.72 -0.34
N THR A 131 2.26 0.81 0.25
CA THR A 131 1.08 0.23 -0.38
C THR A 131 -0.04 1.25 -0.59
N ILE A 132 -0.38 2.07 0.40
CA ILE A 132 -1.44 3.07 0.21
C ILE A 132 -1.03 4.14 -0.79
N ASP A 133 0.25 4.53 -0.84
CA ASP A 133 0.78 5.46 -1.84
C ASP A 133 0.74 4.85 -3.25
N PHE A 134 1.08 3.56 -3.37
CA PHE A 134 0.93 2.82 -4.62
C PHE A 134 -0.53 2.81 -5.09
N VAL A 135 -1.48 2.50 -4.21
CA VAL A 135 -2.91 2.51 -4.53
C VAL A 135 -3.38 3.91 -4.94
N SER A 136 -2.95 4.95 -4.23
CA SER A 136 -3.27 6.34 -4.57
C SER A 136 -2.88 6.69 -6.01
N ASN A 137 -1.65 6.32 -6.40
CA ASN A 137 -1.14 6.55 -7.76
C ASN A 137 -1.92 5.77 -8.82
N GLU A 138 -2.29 4.51 -8.54
CA GLU A 138 -3.14 3.73 -9.45
C GLU A 138 -4.55 4.32 -9.56
N VAL A 139 -5.11 4.83 -8.45
CA VAL A 139 -6.46 5.40 -8.47
C VAL A 139 -6.52 6.70 -9.27
N VAL A 140 -5.58 7.62 -9.04
CA VAL A 140 -5.42 8.83 -9.86
C VAL A 140 -5.17 8.44 -11.33
N GLY A 141 -4.46 7.34 -11.55
CA GLY A 141 -4.23 6.76 -12.86
C GLY A 141 -5.48 6.26 -13.58
N PHE A 142 -6.65 6.06 -12.94
CA PHE A 142 -7.83 5.54 -13.64
C PHE A 142 -8.44 6.49 -14.66
N ASP A 143 -8.22 7.79 -14.54
CA ASP A 143 -8.84 8.74 -15.47
C ASP A 143 -8.45 8.45 -16.92
N LYS A 144 -7.27 7.86 -17.14
CA LYS A 144 -6.83 7.40 -18.46
C LYS A 144 -7.63 6.20 -19.00
N TYR A 145 -8.29 5.43 -18.13
CA TYR A 145 -9.12 4.28 -18.50
C TYR A 145 -10.61 4.63 -18.63
N ASN A 146 -11.04 5.83 -18.21
CA ASN A 146 -12.41 6.29 -18.43
C ASN A 146 -12.74 6.45 -19.93
N ASN A 147 -11.71 6.63 -20.76
CA ASN A 147 -11.81 6.79 -22.21
C ASN A 147 -11.84 5.47 -22.98
N PHE A 148 -11.85 4.32 -22.30
CA PHE A 148 -12.00 3.05 -22.99
C PHE A 148 -13.36 2.98 -23.67
N GLU A 149 -13.43 2.35 -24.84
CA GLU A 149 -14.67 2.18 -25.58
C GLU A 149 -15.31 0.81 -25.32
N SER A 150 -14.50 -0.22 -25.07
CA SER A 150 -14.96 -1.58 -24.79
C SER A 150 -15.83 -1.63 -23.53
N PRO A 151 -17.09 -2.10 -23.63
CA PRO A 151 -17.95 -2.35 -22.47
C PRO A 151 -17.31 -3.29 -21.46
N GLU A 152 -16.57 -4.30 -21.93
CA GLU A 152 -15.83 -5.26 -21.12
C GLU A 152 -14.71 -4.58 -20.34
N ALA A 153 -13.91 -3.73 -21.02
CA ALA A 153 -12.85 -2.97 -20.36
C ALA A 153 -13.42 -2.01 -19.30
N LYS A 154 -14.53 -1.33 -19.57
CA LYS A 154 -15.26 -0.48 -18.60
C LYS A 154 -15.69 -1.27 -17.36
N GLN A 155 -16.25 -2.48 -17.57
CA GLN A 155 -16.66 -3.34 -16.47
C GLN A 155 -15.48 -3.81 -15.62
N ILE A 156 -14.37 -4.22 -16.25
CA ILE A 156 -13.14 -4.64 -15.57
C ILE A 156 -12.56 -3.47 -14.75
N VAL A 157 -12.54 -2.25 -15.29
CA VAL A 157 -12.11 -1.04 -14.57
C VAL A 157 -12.97 -0.80 -13.32
N LYS A 158 -14.28 -0.96 -13.43
CA LYS A 158 -15.20 -0.82 -12.29
C LYS A 158 -14.92 -1.85 -11.20
N GLU A 159 -14.68 -3.11 -11.58
CA GLU A 159 -14.32 -4.16 -10.62
C GLU A 159 -12.94 -3.92 -9.98
N LEU A 160 -11.96 -3.40 -10.73
CA LEU A 160 -10.66 -3.00 -10.17
C LEU A 160 -10.82 -1.88 -9.13
N ARG A 161 -11.60 -0.83 -9.43
CA ARG A 161 -11.87 0.25 -8.46
C ARG A 161 -12.49 -0.27 -7.17
N LEU A 162 -13.44 -1.21 -7.28
CA LEU A 162 -14.06 -1.86 -6.11
C LEU A 162 -13.05 -2.70 -5.32
N LEU A 163 -12.17 -3.43 -6.00
CA LEU A 163 -11.11 -4.19 -5.35
C LEU A 163 -10.16 -3.26 -4.58
N LEU A 164 -9.67 -2.19 -5.21
CA LEU A 164 -8.77 -1.23 -4.57
C LEU A 164 -9.37 -0.59 -3.33
N ARG A 165 -10.65 -0.17 -3.41
CA ARG A 165 -11.34 0.40 -2.24
C ARG A 165 -11.41 -0.59 -1.09
N LYS A 166 -11.85 -1.82 -1.36
CA LYS A 166 -11.89 -2.90 -0.35
C LYS A 166 -10.51 -3.22 0.21
N SER A 167 -9.49 -3.27 -0.64
CA SER A 167 -8.12 -3.52 -0.24
C SER A 167 -7.60 -2.43 0.71
N VAL A 168 -7.93 -1.16 0.47
CA VAL A 168 -7.56 -0.06 1.37
C VAL A 168 -8.32 -0.11 2.69
N ASP A 169 -9.61 -0.42 2.67
CA ASP A 169 -10.39 -0.58 3.91
C ASP A 169 -9.75 -1.67 4.80
N VAL A 170 -9.39 -2.82 4.21
CA VAL A 170 -8.70 -3.91 4.91
C VAL A 170 -7.29 -3.50 5.37
N LEU A 171 -6.58 -2.71 4.58
CA LEU A 171 -5.25 -2.19 4.98
C LEU A 171 -5.37 -1.30 6.23
N VAL A 172 -6.37 -0.43 6.28
CA VAL A 172 -6.68 0.42 7.45
C VAL A 172 -7.05 -0.44 8.65
N GLU A 173 -7.99 -1.38 8.49
CA GLU A 173 -8.40 -2.30 9.56
C GLU A 173 -7.22 -3.08 10.13
N ASN A 174 -6.32 -3.58 9.28
CA ASN A 174 -5.15 -4.34 9.70
C ASN A 174 -4.13 -3.46 10.44
N THR A 175 -3.96 -2.20 10.05
CA THR A 175 -3.10 -1.26 10.81
C THR A 175 -3.67 -0.92 12.18
N GLU A 176 -5.00 -0.79 12.30
CA GLU A 176 -5.65 -0.55 13.58
C GLU A 176 -5.60 -1.79 14.48
N SER A 177 -5.84 -2.97 13.91
CA SER A 177 -5.71 -4.26 14.61
C SER A 177 -4.27 -4.47 15.14
N MET A 178 -3.27 -4.16 14.31
CA MET A 178 -1.86 -4.15 14.74
C MET A 178 -1.64 -3.23 15.94
N LYS A 179 -2.14 -1.99 15.87
CA LYS A 179 -2.01 -1.00 16.95
C LYS A 179 -2.60 -1.52 18.25
N ILE A 180 -3.81 -2.08 18.20
CA ILE A 180 -4.49 -2.65 19.37
C ILE A 180 -3.67 -3.80 19.98
N GLN A 181 -3.17 -4.72 19.15
CA GLN A 181 -2.35 -5.85 19.64
C GLN A 181 -1.06 -5.37 20.31
N ILE A 182 -0.36 -4.41 19.71
CA ILE A 182 0.90 -3.88 20.25
C ILE A 182 0.65 -3.09 21.55
N SER A 183 -0.41 -2.27 21.62
CA SER A 183 -0.78 -1.60 22.88
C SER A 183 -1.16 -2.59 23.99
N GLY A 184 -1.75 -3.73 23.64
CA GLY A 184 -2.00 -4.81 24.60
C GLY A 184 -0.70 -5.31 25.23
N LEU A 185 0.34 -5.53 24.43
CA LEU A 185 1.65 -5.99 24.90
C LEU A 185 2.37 -4.94 25.76
N SER A 186 2.23 -3.65 25.42
CA SER A 186 2.86 -2.55 26.16
C SER A 186 2.26 -2.31 27.55
N LYS A 187 1.07 -2.83 27.83
CA LYS A 187 0.41 -2.73 29.15
C LYS A 187 0.76 -3.87 30.09
N ILE A 188 1.35 -4.94 29.55
CA ILE A 188 1.75 -6.14 30.30
C ILE A 188 3.21 -6.00 30.77
N HIS A 189 3.99 -5.13 30.11
CA HIS A 189 5.36 -4.77 30.45
C HIS A 189 5.41 -3.38 31.10
#